data_AF-A0A6A6JCZ6-F1
#
_entry.id   AF-A0A6A6JCZ6-F1
#
_cell.length_a   1.000
_cell.length_b   1.000
_cell.length_c   1.000
_cell.angle_alpha   90.00
_cell.angle_beta   90.00
_cell.angle_gamma   90.00
#
_symmetry.space_group_name_H-M   'P 1'
#
loop_
_entity.id
_entity.type
_entity.pdbx_description
1 polymer ?
#
loop_
_entity_poly.entity_id
_entity_poly.type
_entity_poly.pdbx_seq_one_letter_code
_entity_poly.pdbx_strand_id
1 'polypeptide(L)'
;MSVPDGRDDLASAALPAADPTEEESVVNPMAAIAARLRRRNADKMVEDSVELVENPTASNRATAATMALAGPDMPERSEVDTLVSDEEAQSQVYQPIQLYRLHPDIMEWVSSEFYHGTLQHAPLTLQIHPVQRTVSEFFRQRLGAAKNDRCRMAIDVSGDGVSSEKYLETTSFCNAREAEMVANLTKALLDYDPPYGGKKVRPWHIGIMTPYKGQKDLIREMLLERGLDVKVATTFGMQSNELCIGLVSLVVNSRDSAVKGLSFIADPYALRVQNSRSRWFQSTVGNFAGWCWAMDLSYTYGTKGKFAHHRLAAFRSLVASHYVKGDIVSSVDIEQAIFGDNPRVPTSSAFYTKMANLILVASVTITTVPGNDPVDPGDQRVQKRKRGNEDSTRLEKRNRHIAQLFARHNLRSEQELEQVSNDGKLVDDKGAPYSNRAIKDMRRLLRAQDATKGNCN
;
A
#
# COMPACT_ATOMS: atom_id res chain seq x y z
N MET A 1 1.52 -27.33 -76.19
CA MET A 1 1.21 -28.63 -75.58
C MET A 1 1.01 -28.41 -74.09
N SER A 2 -0.16 -28.82 -73.62
CA SER A 2 -0.83 -28.38 -72.41
C SER A 2 -0.27 -29.03 -71.14
N VAL A 3 -0.22 -28.26 -70.07
CA VAL A 3 0.11 -28.69 -68.70
C VAL A 3 -1.03 -29.54 -68.14
N PRO A 4 -0.79 -30.68 -67.47
CA PRO A 4 -1.84 -31.39 -66.74
C PRO A 4 -1.98 -30.84 -65.32
N ASP A 5 -3.23 -30.58 -64.97
CA ASP A 5 -3.76 -30.14 -63.68
C ASP A 5 -3.91 -31.38 -62.78
N GLY A 6 -3.14 -31.45 -61.70
CA GLY A 6 -3.21 -32.51 -60.70
C GLY A 6 -3.87 -31.98 -59.43
N ARG A 7 -5.18 -32.21 -59.30
CA ARG A 7 -5.93 -31.95 -58.07
C ARG A 7 -5.80 -33.17 -57.15
N ASP A 8 -5.12 -32.99 -56.03
CA ASP A 8 -5.14 -33.92 -54.90
C ASP A 8 -6.33 -33.58 -53.99
N ASP A 9 -7.28 -34.52 -53.93
CA ASP A 9 -8.35 -34.55 -52.95
C ASP A 9 -7.80 -35.00 -51.58
N LEU A 10 -7.59 -34.06 -50.67
CA LEU A 10 -7.36 -34.36 -49.25
C LEU A 10 -8.66 -34.16 -48.46
N ALA A 11 -9.25 -35.29 -48.08
CA ALA A 11 -10.40 -35.40 -47.21
C ALA A 11 -10.12 -34.75 -45.83
N SER A 12 -10.95 -33.76 -45.49
CA SER A 12 -11.04 -33.16 -44.16
C SER A 12 -11.71 -34.13 -43.19
N ALA A 13 -10.91 -34.74 -42.30
CA ALA A 13 -11.42 -35.49 -41.16
C ALA A 13 -11.73 -34.50 -40.02
N ALA A 14 -13.01 -34.27 -39.77
CA ALA A 14 -13.49 -33.50 -38.63
C ALA A 14 -13.23 -34.28 -37.32
N LEU A 15 -12.39 -33.73 -36.45
CA LEU A 15 -12.25 -34.17 -35.07
C LEU A 15 -13.51 -33.75 -34.27
N PRO A 16 -14.05 -34.61 -33.39
CA PRO A 16 -15.17 -34.24 -32.55
C PRO A 16 -14.74 -33.20 -31.52
N ALA A 17 -15.56 -32.16 -31.36
CA ALA A 17 -15.40 -31.15 -30.34
C ALA A 17 -15.43 -31.81 -28.95
N ALA A 18 -14.35 -31.64 -28.20
CA ALA A 18 -14.29 -31.99 -26.79
C ALA A 18 -15.08 -30.94 -26.00
N ASP A 19 -16.08 -31.42 -25.28
CA ASP A 19 -16.89 -30.68 -24.32
C ASP A 19 -15.98 -30.11 -23.22
N PRO A 20 -15.95 -28.79 -22.95
CA PRO A 20 -15.18 -28.25 -21.85
C PRO A 20 -15.88 -28.63 -20.56
N THR A 21 -15.32 -29.62 -19.86
CA THR A 21 -15.65 -29.91 -18.47
C THR A 21 -15.54 -28.64 -17.64
N GLU A 22 -16.62 -28.32 -16.93
CA GLU A 22 -16.69 -27.26 -15.93
C GLU A 22 -15.58 -27.45 -14.89
N GLU A 23 -14.46 -26.74 -15.05
CA GLU A 23 -13.56 -26.46 -13.94
C GLU A 23 -14.29 -25.48 -13.01
N GLU A 24 -14.73 -25.99 -11.85
CA GLU A 24 -15.20 -25.19 -10.73
C GLU A 24 -14.15 -24.13 -10.39
N SER A 25 -14.37 -22.90 -10.87
CA SER A 25 -13.57 -21.75 -10.50
C SER A 25 -13.81 -21.48 -9.01
N VAL A 26 -12.86 -21.87 -8.18
CA VAL A 26 -12.80 -21.46 -6.77
C VAL A 26 -12.73 -19.93 -6.78
N VAL A 27 -13.87 -19.28 -6.47
CA VAL A 27 -14.00 -17.84 -6.42
C VAL A 27 -13.00 -17.32 -5.39
N ASN A 28 -11.94 -16.66 -5.86
CA ASN A 28 -10.92 -16.08 -5.00
C ASN A 28 -11.58 -15.05 -4.05
N PRO A 29 -11.63 -15.28 -2.73
CA PRO A 29 -12.29 -14.36 -1.79
C PRO A 29 -11.63 -12.98 -1.78
N MET A 30 -10.36 -12.86 -2.21
CA MET A 30 -9.70 -11.58 -2.41
C MET A 30 -10.24 -10.79 -3.60
N ALA A 31 -10.67 -11.47 -4.67
CA ALA A 31 -11.33 -10.81 -5.79
C ALA A 31 -12.69 -10.25 -5.36
N ALA A 32 -13.42 -10.96 -4.48
CA ALA A 32 -14.69 -10.49 -3.93
C ALA A 32 -14.52 -9.30 -2.97
N ILE A 33 -13.53 -9.33 -2.06
CA ILE A 33 -13.24 -8.19 -1.16
C ILE A 33 -12.70 -7.00 -1.96
N ALA A 34 -11.78 -7.22 -2.90
CA ALA A 34 -11.29 -6.18 -3.80
C ALA A 34 -12.42 -5.62 -4.67
N ALA A 35 -13.33 -6.45 -5.17
CA ALA A 35 -14.52 -6.01 -5.91
C ALA A 35 -15.48 -5.20 -5.02
N ARG A 36 -15.63 -5.56 -3.74
CA ARG A 36 -16.46 -4.82 -2.78
C ARG A 36 -15.86 -3.46 -2.45
N LEU A 37 -14.54 -3.38 -2.26
CA LEU A 37 -13.81 -2.12 -2.09
C LEU A 37 -13.80 -1.29 -3.38
N ARG A 38 -13.63 -1.92 -4.55
CA ARG A 38 -13.69 -1.26 -5.87
C ARG A 38 -15.06 -0.68 -6.13
N ARG A 39 -16.14 -1.44 -5.92
CA ARG A 39 -17.53 -0.94 -6.06
C ARG A 39 -17.78 0.21 -5.10
N ARG A 40 -17.46 0.05 -3.81
CA ARG A 40 -17.74 1.11 -2.82
C ARG A 40 -16.92 2.39 -3.02
N ASN A 41 -15.68 2.28 -3.48
CA ASN A 41 -14.87 3.44 -3.85
C ASN A 41 -15.32 4.04 -5.18
N ALA A 42 -15.72 3.23 -6.16
CA ALA A 42 -16.27 3.72 -7.43
C ALA A 42 -17.61 4.43 -7.23
N ASP A 43 -18.51 3.88 -6.41
CA ASP A 43 -19.80 4.48 -6.08
C ASP A 43 -19.59 5.84 -5.39
N LYS A 44 -18.66 5.92 -4.44
CA LYS A 44 -18.30 7.18 -3.78
C LYS A 44 -17.62 8.18 -4.72
N MET A 45 -16.73 7.71 -5.59
CA MET A 45 -16.09 8.57 -6.60
C MET A 45 -17.08 9.04 -7.65
N VAL A 46 -18.08 8.25 -8.03
CA VAL A 46 -19.15 8.64 -8.96
C VAL A 46 -20.09 9.63 -8.28
N GLU A 47 -20.46 9.43 -7.02
CA GLU A 47 -21.26 10.38 -6.23
C GLU A 47 -20.54 11.73 -6.11
N ASP A 48 -19.25 11.72 -5.73
CA ASP A 48 -18.40 12.91 -5.68
C ASP A 48 -18.20 13.53 -7.09
N SER A 49 -18.10 12.72 -8.16
CA SER A 49 -17.90 13.22 -9.54
C SER A 49 -19.16 13.80 -10.18
N VAL A 50 -20.34 13.23 -9.91
CA VAL A 50 -21.63 13.74 -10.40
C VAL A 50 -21.91 15.10 -9.76
N GLU A 51 -21.63 15.25 -8.46
CA GLU A 51 -21.74 16.54 -7.77
C GLU A 51 -20.76 17.61 -8.33
N LEU A 52 -19.57 17.18 -8.81
CA LEU A 52 -18.54 18.07 -9.37
C LEU A 52 -18.76 18.44 -10.85
N VAL A 53 -19.34 17.55 -11.67
CA VAL A 53 -19.68 17.82 -13.07
C VAL A 53 -20.88 18.76 -13.18
N GLU A 54 -21.83 18.64 -12.27
CA GLU A 54 -23.01 19.52 -12.23
C GLU A 54 -22.73 20.90 -11.63
N ASN A 55 -21.59 21.08 -10.94
CA ASN A 55 -21.27 22.34 -10.28
C ASN A 55 -19.75 22.64 -10.21
N PRO A 56 -19.12 23.14 -11.30
CA PRO A 56 -17.67 23.38 -11.35
C PRO A 56 -17.15 24.38 -10.29
N THR A 57 -18.00 25.24 -9.73
CA THR A 57 -17.68 26.12 -8.59
C THR A 57 -17.55 25.36 -7.27
N ALA A 58 -18.13 24.17 -7.12
CA ALA A 58 -17.99 23.31 -5.93
C ALA A 58 -16.59 22.71 -5.81
N SER A 59 -15.96 22.33 -6.95
CA SER A 59 -14.58 21.83 -7.01
C SER A 59 -13.57 22.87 -6.50
N ASN A 60 -13.72 24.11 -6.95
CA ASN A 60 -12.86 25.23 -6.55
C ASN A 60 -13.09 25.63 -5.08
N ARG A 61 -14.34 25.55 -4.59
CA ARG A 61 -14.67 25.75 -3.16
C ARG A 61 -14.10 24.65 -2.27
N ALA A 62 -14.06 23.39 -2.71
CA ALA A 62 -13.46 22.29 -1.95
C ALA A 62 -11.94 22.45 -1.82
N THR A 63 -11.27 22.91 -2.88
CA THR A 63 -9.84 23.26 -2.87
C THR A 63 -9.57 24.46 -1.96
N ALA A 64 -10.37 25.53 -2.07
CA ALA A 64 -10.27 26.71 -1.19
C ALA A 64 -10.58 26.39 0.29
N ALA A 65 -11.56 25.53 0.56
CA ALA A 65 -11.92 25.10 1.92
C ALA A 65 -10.85 24.20 2.55
N THR A 66 -10.22 23.33 1.75
CA THR A 66 -9.07 22.52 2.19
C THR A 66 -7.86 23.41 2.53
N MET A 67 -7.71 24.54 1.84
CA MET A 67 -6.66 25.54 2.09
C MET A 67 -6.98 26.54 3.22
N ALA A 68 -8.26 26.75 3.56
CA ALA A 68 -8.69 27.63 4.65
C ALA A 68 -8.63 26.97 6.05
N LEU A 69 -8.57 25.64 6.13
CA LEU A 69 -8.58 24.87 7.39
C LEU A 69 -7.18 24.59 7.98
N ALA A 70 -6.12 25.12 7.37
CA ALA A 70 -4.78 25.09 7.96
C ALA A 70 -4.70 26.15 9.06
N GLY A 71 -4.37 25.75 10.29
CA GLY A 71 -4.39 26.62 11.48
C GLY A 71 -3.40 27.80 11.42
N PRO A 72 -3.45 28.70 12.42
CA PRO A 72 -2.84 30.04 12.40
C PRO A 72 -1.29 30.12 12.38
N ASP A 73 -0.58 29.00 12.22
CA ASP A 73 0.89 28.91 12.18
C ASP A 73 1.42 28.41 10.80
N MET A 74 0.71 28.69 9.71
CA MET A 74 1.26 28.43 8.36
C MET A 74 2.13 29.61 7.89
N PRO A 75 3.32 29.34 7.33
CA PRO A 75 4.14 30.36 6.70
C PRO A 75 3.36 31.00 5.54
N GLU A 76 3.69 32.26 5.27
CA GLU A 76 3.15 33.14 4.22
C GLU A 76 2.56 32.37 3.03
N ARG A 77 1.24 32.51 2.82
CA ARG A 77 0.62 32.10 1.55
C ARG A 77 1.42 32.75 0.43
N SER A 78 1.81 31.97 -0.57
CA SER A 78 2.46 32.57 -1.73
C SER A 78 1.52 33.59 -2.37
N GLU A 79 2.07 34.64 -2.97
CA GLU A 79 1.27 35.62 -3.71
C GLU A 79 0.43 34.92 -4.79
N VAL A 80 0.97 33.87 -5.42
CA VAL A 80 0.26 33.04 -6.39
C VAL A 80 -0.94 32.33 -5.76
N ASP A 81 -0.79 31.69 -4.60
CA ASP A 81 -1.91 31.02 -3.92
C ASP A 81 -3.00 32.03 -3.51
N THR A 82 -2.59 33.25 -3.17
CA THR A 82 -3.50 34.34 -2.80
C THR A 82 -4.30 34.79 -4.01
N LEU A 83 -3.63 35.00 -5.15
CA LEU A 83 -4.27 35.36 -6.42
C LEU A 83 -5.17 34.24 -6.96
N VAL A 84 -4.77 32.98 -6.88
CA VAL A 84 -5.59 31.84 -7.34
C VAL A 84 -6.84 31.67 -6.47
N SER A 85 -6.78 32.07 -5.20
CA SER A 85 -7.93 32.03 -4.28
C SER A 85 -8.94 33.15 -4.52
N ASP A 86 -8.59 34.17 -5.29
CA ASP A 86 -9.46 35.27 -5.67
C ASP A 86 -10.36 34.86 -6.85
N GLU A 87 -11.68 34.86 -6.65
CA GLU A 87 -12.66 34.44 -7.66
C GLU A 87 -12.58 35.30 -8.94
N GLU A 88 -12.20 36.58 -8.84
CA GLU A 88 -12.04 37.44 -10.02
C GLU A 88 -10.80 37.06 -10.84
N ALA A 89 -9.71 36.69 -10.15
CA ALA A 89 -8.45 36.30 -10.77
C ALA A 89 -8.43 34.86 -11.29
N GLN A 90 -9.33 33.97 -10.83
CA GLN A 90 -9.43 32.59 -11.32
C GLN A 90 -9.64 32.51 -12.83
N SER A 91 -10.34 33.48 -13.43
CA SER A 91 -10.54 33.57 -14.88
C SER A 91 -9.25 33.77 -15.68
N GLN A 92 -8.15 34.15 -15.02
CA GLN A 92 -6.86 34.47 -15.62
C GLN A 92 -5.80 33.39 -15.35
N VAL A 93 -6.13 32.32 -14.62
CA VAL A 93 -5.20 31.24 -14.29
C VAL A 93 -5.21 30.18 -15.40
N TYR A 94 -4.13 30.12 -16.17
CA TYR A 94 -3.93 29.07 -17.17
C TYR A 94 -3.19 27.89 -16.55
N GLN A 95 -3.87 26.75 -16.42
CA GLN A 95 -3.24 25.51 -15.97
C GLN A 95 -2.82 24.65 -17.17
N PRO A 96 -1.52 24.38 -17.38
CA PRO A 96 -1.10 23.42 -18.38
C PRO A 96 -1.55 22.01 -17.96
N ILE A 97 -2.42 21.40 -18.77
CA ILE A 97 -2.94 20.04 -18.52
C ILE A 97 -2.07 18.95 -19.18
N GLN A 98 -1.26 19.30 -20.17
CA GLN A 98 -0.45 18.34 -20.93
C GLN A 98 0.86 18.00 -20.20
N LEU A 99 1.06 16.71 -19.90
CA LEU A 99 2.23 16.20 -19.20
C LEU A 99 3.16 15.41 -20.12
N TYR A 100 4.44 15.74 -20.11
CA TYR A 100 5.48 15.15 -20.96
C TYR A 100 6.44 14.22 -20.21
N ARG A 101 6.20 14.00 -18.91
CA ARG A 101 7.13 13.31 -18.01
C ARG A 101 6.63 11.95 -17.56
N LEU A 102 5.58 11.90 -16.73
CA LEU A 102 5.22 10.71 -15.98
C LEU A 102 4.64 9.61 -16.87
N HIS A 103 5.07 8.38 -16.64
CA HIS A 103 4.38 7.19 -17.14
C HIS A 103 2.92 7.16 -16.62
N PRO A 104 1.95 6.65 -17.42
CA PRO A 104 0.54 6.55 -17.00
C PRO A 104 0.30 5.96 -15.62
N ASP A 105 0.93 4.83 -15.29
CA ASP A 105 0.78 4.20 -13.97
C ASP A 105 1.21 5.06 -12.77
N ILE A 106 2.13 6.00 -13.00
CA ILE A 106 2.65 6.93 -11.99
C ILE A 106 1.75 8.17 -11.92
N MET A 107 1.36 8.69 -13.09
CA MET A 107 0.51 9.88 -13.19
C MET A 107 -0.89 9.67 -12.62
N GLU A 108 -1.49 8.49 -12.84
CA GLU A 108 -2.89 8.20 -12.54
C GLU A 108 -3.32 8.71 -11.14
N TRP A 109 -2.57 8.31 -10.10
CA TRP A 109 -2.89 8.73 -8.73
C TRP A 109 -2.65 10.23 -8.51
N VAL A 110 -1.54 10.78 -9.00
CA VAL A 110 -1.22 12.21 -8.84
C VAL A 110 -2.27 13.09 -9.50
N SER A 111 -2.69 12.73 -10.72
CA SER A 111 -3.73 13.43 -11.48
C SER A 111 -5.06 13.40 -10.73
N SER A 112 -5.49 12.20 -10.30
CA SER A 112 -6.74 12.03 -9.55
C SER A 112 -6.75 12.80 -8.23
N GLU A 113 -5.66 12.73 -7.46
CA GLU A 113 -5.62 13.26 -6.09
C GLU A 113 -5.45 14.79 -6.07
N PHE A 114 -4.60 15.34 -6.94
CA PHE A 114 -4.18 16.74 -6.84
C PHE A 114 -4.63 17.63 -7.99
N TYR A 115 -5.14 17.03 -9.07
CA TYR A 115 -5.51 17.72 -10.30
C TYR A 115 -6.88 17.27 -10.82
N HIS A 116 -7.70 16.63 -9.98
CA HIS A 116 -9.06 16.19 -10.31
C HIS A 116 -9.16 15.38 -11.62
N GLY A 117 -8.12 14.60 -11.94
CA GLY A 117 -8.07 13.79 -13.16
C GLY A 117 -7.83 14.57 -14.46
N THR A 118 -7.53 15.88 -14.39
CA THR A 118 -7.44 16.74 -15.57
C THR A 118 -6.13 16.61 -16.37
N LEU A 119 -5.08 16.00 -15.79
CA LEU A 119 -3.80 15.87 -16.49
C LEU A 119 -3.89 14.88 -17.66
N GLN A 120 -3.32 15.27 -18.80
CA GLN A 120 -3.34 14.52 -20.06
C GLN A 120 -1.93 14.07 -20.46
N HIS A 121 -1.82 12.84 -20.96
CA HIS A 121 -0.56 12.28 -21.44
C HIS A 121 -0.15 12.85 -22.80
N ALA A 122 1.10 13.32 -22.90
CA ALA A 122 1.68 13.59 -24.21
C ALA A 122 2.01 12.25 -24.89
N PRO A 123 1.93 12.14 -26.23
CA PRO A 123 2.23 10.89 -26.94
C PRO A 123 3.59 10.28 -26.59
N LEU A 124 4.59 11.12 -26.29
CA LEU A 124 5.93 10.68 -25.89
C LEU A 124 5.94 9.90 -24.55
N THR A 125 4.99 10.15 -23.65
CA THR A 125 4.90 9.43 -22.35
C THR A 125 4.38 8.01 -22.49
N LEU A 126 3.76 7.68 -23.64
CA LEU A 126 3.26 6.34 -23.96
C LEU A 126 4.32 5.45 -24.60
N GLN A 127 5.46 6.03 -25.00
CA GLN A 127 6.56 5.28 -25.62
C GLN A 127 7.43 4.62 -24.55
N ILE A 128 7.65 3.30 -24.69
CA ILE A 128 8.50 2.54 -23.77
C ILE A 128 9.96 2.90 -24.01
N HIS A 129 10.58 3.53 -23.01
CA HIS A 129 12.00 3.86 -23.06
C HIS A 129 12.89 2.60 -22.83
N PRO A 130 14.07 2.46 -23.46
CA PRO A 130 14.94 1.28 -23.27
C PRO A 130 15.34 1.01 -21.81
N VAL A 131 15.51 2.07 -21.00
CA VAL A 131 15.76 1.93 -19.56
C VAL A 131 14.51 1.41 -18.83
N GLN A 132 13.31 1.90 -19.19
CA GLN A 132 12.05 1.40 -18.65
C GLN A 132 11.90 -0.10 -18.92
N ARG A 133 12.14 -0.53 -20.16
CA ARG A 133 12.12 -1.95 -20.54
C ARG A 133 13.04 -2.80 -19.66
N THR A 134 14.24 -2.29 -19.37
CA THR A 134 15.21 -2.99 -18.52
C THR A 134 14.72 -3.13 -17.08
N VAL A 135 14.13 -2.08 -16.52
CA VAL A 135 13.59 -2.10 -15.15
C VAL A 135 12.34 -2.99 -15.05
N SER A 136 11.42 -2.90 -16.02
CA SER A 136 10.25 -3.76 -16.09
C SER A 136 10.65 -5.23 -16.18
N GLU A 137 11.63 -5.55 -17.04
CA GLU A 137 12.12 -6.91 -17.20
C GLU A 137 12.84 -7.43 -15.95
N PHE A 138 13.68 -6.59 -15.31
CA PHE A 138 14.33 -6.92 -14.05
C PHE A 138 13.32 -7.37 -13.01
N PHE A 139 12.27 -6.59 -12.77
CA PHE A 139 11.27 -6.95 -11.78
C PHE A 139 10.40 -8.13 -12.22
N ARG A 140 10.05 -8.23 -13.50
CA ARG A 140 9.28 -9.36 -14.04
C ARG A 140 10.02 -10.68 -13.86
N GLN A 141 11.32 -10.73 -14.17
CA GLN A 141 12.14 -11.92 -14.01
C GLN A 141 12.37 -12.29 -12.53
N ARG A 142 12.56 -11.29 -11.67
CA ARG A 142 12.87 -11.55 -10.26
C ARG A 142 11.63 -11.83 -9.43
N LEU A 143 10.57 -11.04 -9.59
CA LEU A 143 9.38 -11.11 -8.74
C LEU A 143 8.21 -11.87 -9.36
N GLY A 144 8.24 -12.16 -10.65
CA GLY A 144 7.16 -12.90 -11.32
C GLY A 144 5.78 -12.34 -10.98
N ALA A 145 4.89 -13.21 -10.52
CA ALA A 145 3.52 -12.86 -10.17
C ALA A 145 3.35 -12.12 -8.84
N ALA A 146 4.40 -11.98 -8.02
CA ALA A 146 4.32 -11.16 -6.81
C ALA A 146 4.25 -9.66 -7.10
N LYS A 147 4.67 -9.21 -8.29
CA LYS A 147 4.54 -7.83 -8.75
C LYS A 147 3.65 -7.79 -9.99
N ASN A 148 2.72 -6.84 -10.05
CA ASN A 148 1.96 -6.55 -11.27
C ASN A 148 2.86 -5.94 -12.38
N ASP A 149 2.32 -5.73 -13.58
CA ASP A 149 3.08 -5.15 -14.71
C ASP A 149 3.22 -3.62 -14.67
N ARG A 150 2.69 -2.96 -13.62
CA ARG A 150 2.69 -1.49 -13.55
C ARG A 150 4.09 -0.93 -13.34
N CYS A 151 4.30 0.30 -13.81
CA CYS A 151 5.53 1.07 -13.60
C CYS A 151 5.62 1.73 -12.21
N ARG A 152 4.85 1.22 -11.24
CA ARG A 152 4.79 1.69 -9.87
C ARG A 152 4.76 0.48 -8.94
N MET A 153 5.50 0.56 -7.84
CA MET A 153 5.60 -0.51 -6.86
C MET A 153 5.69 0.08 -5.45
N ALA A 154 5.16 -0.64 -4.47
CA ALA A 154 5.35 -0.37 -3.06
C ALA A 154 6.06 -1.56 -2.40
N ILE A 155 7.03 -1.31 -1.53
CA ILE A 155 7.73 -2.34 -0.77
C ILE A 155 7.35 -2.20 0.69
N ASP A 156 6.70 -3.22 1.22
CA ASP A 156 6.35 -3.30 2.64
C ASP A 156 7.53 -3.82 3.46
N VAL A 157 8.10 -2.95 4.29
CA VAL A 157 9.14 -3.30 5.28
C VAL A 157 8.56 -3.46 6.69
N SER A 158 7.25 -3.67 6.81
CA SER A 158 6.64 -3.93 8.11
C SER A 158 7.21 -5.22 8.73
N GLY A 159 7.32 -5.25 10.06
CA GLY A 159 7.79 -6.43 10.75
C GLY A 159 8.22 -6.12 12.18
N ASP A 160 8.38 -7.19 12.96
CA ASP A 160 8.96 -7.09 14.29
C ASP A 160 10.41 -6.59 14.18
N GLY A 161 10.82 -5.75 15.11
CA GLY A 161 12.15 -5.15 15.08
C GLY A 161 12.28 -3.89 14.23
N VAL A 162 11.41 -3.67 13.24
CA VAL A 162 11.48 -2.48 12.36
C VAL A 162 10.79 -1.28 13.02
N SER A 163 11.54 -0.20 13.22
CA SER A 163 11.04 1.06 13.74
C SER A 163 11.83 2.25 13.18
N SER A 164 11.19 3.42 13.11
CA SER A 164 11.91 4.67 12.92
C SER A 164 12.63 5.05 14.20
N GLU A 165 13.85 5.53 14.03
CA GLU A 165 14.73 5.96 15.11
C GLU A 165 15.29 7.34 14.80
N LYS A 166 15.82 8.04 15.80
CA LYS A 166 16.55 9.28 15.55
C LYS A 166 17.89 8.95 14.92
N TYR A 167 18.26 9.69 13.89
CA TYR A 167 19.56 9.53 13.25
C TYR A 167 20.64 10.17 14.13
N LEU A 168 21.52 9.35 14.70
CA LEU A 168 22.57 9.78 15.63
C LEU A 168 22.01 10.67 16.75
N GLU A 169 22.68 11.78 17.06
CA GLU A 169 22.24 12.78 18.04
C GLU A 169 21.30 13.85 17.45
N THR A 170 20.77 13.64 16.23
CA THR A 170 19.90 14.62 15.57
C THR A 170 18.43 14.46 15.97
N THR A 171 17.59 15.42 15.56
CA THR A 171 16.13 15.32 15.69
C THR A 171 15.45 14.68 14.49
N SER A 172 16.21 14.35 13.43
CA SER A 172 15.66 13.77 12.20
C SER A 172 15.52 12.26 12.33
N PHE A 173 14.46 11.70 11.74
CA PHE A 173 14.24 10.26 11.76
C PHE A 173 14.97 9.54 10.63
N CYS A 174 15.33 8.29 10.88
CA CYS A 174 15.78 7.31 9.91
C CYS A 174 15.14 5.95 10.18
N ASN A 175 15.22 5.07 9.19
CA ASN A 175 14.78 3.68 9.25
C ASN A 175 15.83 2.85 8.51
N ALA A 176 16.68 2.16 9.27
CA ALA A 176 17.80 1.39 8.74
C ALA A 176 17.34 0.30 7.76
N ARG A 177 16.18 -0.31 8.03
CA ARG A 177 15.62 -1.35 7.16
C ARG A 177 15.19 -0.82 5.80
N GLU A 178 14.55 0.35 5.78
CA GLU A 178 14.23 1.01 4.51
C GLU A 178 15.49 1.44 3.76
N ALA A 179 16.50 1.97 4.49
CA ALA A 179 17.73 2.43 3.88
C ALA A 179 18.51 1.28 3.22
N GLU A 180 18.62 0.15 3.91
CA GLU A 180 19.23 -1.08 3.41
C GLU A 180 18.50 -1.60 2.16
N MET A 181 17.16 -1.66 2.21
CA MET A 181 16.32 -2.09 1.10
C MET A 181 16.57 -1.23 -0.14
N VAL A 182 16.59 0.10 0.01
CA VAL A 182 16.85 1.04 -1.09
C VAL A 182 18.27 0.90 -1.64
N ALA A 183 19.28 0.78 -0.77
CA ALA A 183 20.68 0.63 -1.18
C ALA A 183 20.92 -0.68 -1.94
N ASN A 184 20.39 -1.80 -1.43
CA ASN A 184 20.52 -3.11 -2.08
C ASN A 184 19.75 -3.16 -3.40
N LEU A 185 18.54 -2.59 -3.46
CA LEU A 185 17.77 -2.50 -4.70
C LEU A 185 18.48 -1.65 -5.75
N THR A 186 19.08 -0.53 -5.33
CA THR A 186 19.88 0.33 -6.22
C THR A 186 21.05 -0.44 -6.81
N LYS A 187 21.79 -1.19 -5.97
CA LYS A 187 22.89 -2.05 -6.42
C LYS A 187 22.40 -3.08 -7.43
N ALA A 188 21.33 -3.82 -7.11
CA ALA A 188 20.80 -4.87 -7.97
C ALA A 188 20.34 -4.34 -9.35
N LEU A 189 19.72 -3.16 -9.39
CA LEU A 189 19.31 -2.52 -10.65
C LEU A 189 20.51 -2.10 -11.50
N LEU A 190 21.59 -1.60 -10.88
CA LEU A 190 22.81 -1.20 -11.59
C LEU A 190 23.60 -2.41 -12.08
N ASP A 191 23.57 -3.52 -11.34
CA ASP A 191 24.27 -4.75 -11.71
C ASP A 191 23.53 -5.55 -12.79
N TYR A 192 22.21 -5.41 -12.91
CA TYR A 192 21.40 -6.16 -13.86
C TYR A 192 21.74 -5.85 -15.33
N ASP A 193 21.91 -6.88 -16.15
CA ASP A 193 22.20 -6.72 -17.58
C ASP A 193 20.93 -6.49 -18.39
N PRO A 194 20.98 -5.55 -19.36
CA PRO A 194 19.78 -5.19 -20.11
C PRO A 194 19.31 -6.35 -21.00
N PRO A 195 17.99 -6.58 -21.10
CA PRO A 195 17.44 -7.50 -22.08
C PRO A 195 17.58 -6.95 -23.51
N TYR A 196 17.20 -7.76 -24.51
CA TYR A 196 17.13 -7.29 -25.90
C TYR A 196 16.25 -6.04 -26.03
N GLY A 197 16.78 -5.01 -26.70
CA GLY A 197 16.15 -3.69 -26.83
C GLY A 197 16.14 -2.84 -25.54
N GLY A 198 16.72 -3.34 -24.46
CA GLY A 198 16.94 -2.61 -23.21
C GLY A 198 18.22 -1.78 -23.22
N LYS A 199 18.43 -0.97 -22.17
CA LYS A 199 19.65 -0.19 -21.95
C LYS A 199 20.07 -0.33 -20.48
N LYS A 200 21.36 -0.59 -20.25
CA LYS A 200 21.97 -0.72 -18.92
C LYS A 200 21.56 0.47 -18.04
N VAL A 201 21.03 0.18 -16.85
CA VAL A 201 20.75 1.21 -15.85
C VAL A 201 22.08 1.82 -15.38
N ARG A 202 22.08 3.12 -15.14
CA ARG A 202 23.28 3.88 -14.78
C ARG A 202 22.95 4.72 -13.55
N PRO A 203 23.95 5.12 -12.74
CA PRO A 203 23.67 5.82 -11.50
C PRO A 203 22.82 7.10 -11.68
N TRP A 204 23.06 7.87 -12.75
CA TRP A 204 22.28 9.07 -13.08
C TRP A 204 20.84 8.79 -13.54
N HIS A 205 20.48 7.54 -13.85
CA HIS A 205 19.09 7.15 -14.10
C HIS A 205 18.30 6.94 -12.79
N ILE A 206 18.97 6.85 -11.63
CA ILE A 206 18.31 6.59 -10.35
C ILE A 206 18.36 7.86 -9.50
N GLY A 207 17.24 8.21 -8.88
CA GLY A 207 17.22 9.16 -7.78
C GLY A 207 16.47 8.61 -6.59
N ILE A 208 16.98 8.91 -5.41
CA ILE A 208 16.42 8.48 -4.14
C ILE A 208 15.89 9.70 -3.38
N MET A 209 14.64 9.58 -2.92
CA MET A 209 13.89 10.61 -2.22
C MET A 209 13.49 10.11 -0.84
N THR A 210 13.58 10.99 0.14
CA THR A 210 13.03 10.73 1.47
C THR A 210 12.61 12.04 2.12
N PRO A 211 11.58 12.07 2.97
CA PRO A 211 11.20 13.31 3.63
C PRO A 211 12.25 13.75 4.67
N TYR A 212 12.99 12.82 5.28
CA TYR A 212 13.87 13.11 6.42
C TYR A 212 15.34 13.25 6.04
N LYS A 213 16.01 14.27 6.60
CA LYS A 213 17.45 14.48 6.41
C LYS A 213 18.27 13.32 6.98
N GLY A 214 17.91 12.80 8.16
CA GLY A 214 18.59 11.66 8.78
C GLY A 214 18.56 10.42 7.89
N GLN A 215 17.40 10.09 7.32
CA GLN A 215 17.31 9.01 6.34
C GLN A 215 18.13 9.26 5.07
N LYS A 216 18.15 10.49 4.56
CA LYS A 216 18.96 10.84 3.39
C LYS A 216 20.44 10.63 3.65
N ASP A 217 20.93 11.02 4.83
CA ASP A 217 22.33 10.84 5.22
C ASP A 217 22.66 9.33 5.40
N LEU A 218 21.79 8.56 6.08
CA LEU A 218 21.95 7.10 6.24
C LEU A 218 21.97 6.34 4.91
N ILE A 219 21.06 6.65 3.98
CA ILE A 219 21.04 6.01 2.66
C ILE A 219 22.33 6.33 1.90
N ARG A 220 22.81 7.58 1.97
CA ARG A 220 24.04 7.98 1.29
C ARG A 220 25.24 7.21 1.83
N GLU A 221 25.36 7.06 3.14
CA GLU A 221 26.40 6.26 3.78
C GLU A 221 26.38 4.81 3.25
N MET A 222 25.22 4.15 3.28
CA MET A 222 25.07 2.77 2.79
C MET A 222 25.38 2.61 1.29
N LEU A 223 25.10 3.62 0.47
CA LEU A 223 25.46 3.60 -0.96
C LEU A 223 26.97 3.75 -1.16
N LEU A 224 27.62 4.65 -0.40
CA LEU A 224 29.07 4.86 -0.45
C LEU A 224 29.85 3.61 -0.02
N GLU A 225 29.39 2.92 1.02
CA GLU A 225 29.94 1.62 1.44
C GLU A 225 29.89 0.56 0.33
N ARG A 226 28.92 0.68 -0.58
CA ARG A 226 28.74 -0.20 -1.75
C ARG A 226 29.46 0.33 -3.00
N GLY A 227 30.20 1.44 -2.90
CA GLY A 227 30.88 2.08 -4.03
C GLY A 227 29.92 2.71 -5.05
N LEU A 228 28.71 3.11 -4.63
CA LEU A 228 27.67 3.65 -5.50
C LEU A 228 27.53 5.17 -5.33
N ASP A 229 27.61 5.90 -6.44
CA ASP A 229 27.33 7.35 -6.49
C ASP A 229 25.98 7.62 -7.16
N VAL A 230 24.92 7.61 -6.35
CA VAL A 230 23.54 7.85 -6.79
C VAL A 230 23.00 9.08 -6.07
N LYS A 231 22.18 9.85 -6.79
CA LYS A 231 21.57 11.07 -6.27
C LYS A 231 20.56 10.74 -5.16
N VAL A 232 20.86 11.18 -3.94
CA VAL A 232 19.96 11.12 -2.77
C VAL A 232 19.67 12.54 -2.29
N ALA A 233 18.39 12.91 -2.15
CA ALA A 233 18.04 14.13 -1.42
C ALA A 233 16.70 14.03 -0.70
N THR A 234 16.39 15.08 0.06
CA THR A 234 15.09 15.24 0.68
C THR A 234 14.03 15.52 -0.39
N THR A 235 12.75 15.34 -0.04
CA THR A 235 11.62 15.70 -0.92
C THR A 235 11.73 17.12 -1.47
N PHE A 236 12.00 18.10 -0.62
CA PHE A 236 12.18 19.49 -1.02
C PHE A 236 13.43 19.68 -1.91
N GLY A 237 14.52 18.96 -1.63
CA GLY A 237 15.72 18.96 -2.48
C GLY A 237 15.50 18.37 -3.88
N MET A 238 14.37 17.69 -4.11
CA MET A 238 14.02 17.07 -5.41
C MET A 238 12.95 17.84 -6.19
N GLN A 239 12.44 18.97 -5.68
CA GLN A 239 11.30 19.67 -6.29
C GLN A 239 11.51 20.09 -7.75
N SER A 240 12.74 20.42 -8.16
CA SER A 240 13.06 20.80 -9.55
C SER A 240 13.68 19.67 -10.38
N ASN A 241 13.91 18.51 -9.77
CA ASN A 241 14.67 17.44 -10.41
C ASN A 241 13.75 16.39 -11.04
N GLU A 242 14.14 15.91 -12.22
CA GLU A 242 13.49 14.77 -12.86
C GLU A 242 14.31 13.51 -12.62
N LEU A 243 13.63 12.43 -12.25
CA LEU A 243 14.25 11.14 -12.01
C LEU A 243 13.75 10.16 -13.06
N CYS A 244 14.66 9.43 -13.69
CA CYS A 244 14.29 8.37 -14.62
C CYS A 244 13.62 7.21 -13.86
N ILE A 245 14.26 6.78 -12.77
CA ILE A 245 13.80 5.79 -11.81
C ILE A 245 13.81 6.45 -10.43
N GLY A 246 12.65 6.55 -9.78
CA GLY A 246 12.55 7.13 -8.44
C GLY A 246 12.38 6.07 -7.37
N LEU A 247 13.21 6.13 -6.32
CA LEU A 247 13.06 5.30 -5.12
C LEU A 247 12.69 6.22 -3.94
N VAL A 248 11.58 5.97 -3.27
CA VAL A 248 11.06 6.78 -2.16
C VAL A 248 11.13 5.99 -0.87
N SER A 249 11.79 6.51 0.16
CA SER A 249 11.75 5.95 1.53
C SER A 249 10.94 6.86 2.44
N LEU A 250 9.84 6.33 2.98
CA LEU A 250 8.88 7.07 3.79
C LEU A 250 9.24 7.11 5.29
N VAL A 251 10.15 6.25 5.75
CA VAL A 251 10.76 6.20 7.08
C VAL A 251 9.83 5.79 8.21
N VAL A 252 8.61 6.35 8.27
CA VAL A 252 7.72 6.31 9.43
C VAL A 252 7.21 4.89 9.69
N ASN A 253 7.68 4.31 10.78
CA ASN A 253 7.26 3.05 11.33
C ASN A 253 7.33 3.12 12.86
N SER A 254 6.20 2.93 13.53
CA SER A 254 6.11 3.00 14.97
C SER A 254 5.41 1.75 15.51
N ARG A 255 6.08 1.05 16.43
CA ARG A 255 5.59 -0.18 17.06
C ARG A 255 4.30 0.04 17.84
N ASP A 256 4.15 1.21 18.46
CA ASP A 256 2.97 1.54 19.28
C ASP A 256 1.73 1.81 18.43
N SER A 257 1.93 2.42 17.26
CA SER A 257 0.86 2.91 16.41
C SER A 257 1.37 3.24 15.02
N ALA A 258 0.77 2.64 13.99
CA ALA A 258 1.11 2.87 12.59
C ALA A 258 0.83 4.31 12.11
N VAL A 259 0.04 5.08 12.87
CA VAL A 259 -0.40 6.43 12.48
C VAL A 259 0.40 7.54 13.15
N LYS A 260 1.23 7.19 14.13
CA LYS A 260 2.05 8.12 14.90
C LYS A 260 3.21 8.59 14.03
N GLY A 261 3.41 9.91 13.98
CA GLY A 261 4.51 10.53 13.21
C GLY A 261 4.23 10.72 11.72
N LEU A 262 3.03 10.37 11.23
CA LEU A 262 2.71 10.49 9.81
C LEU A 262 2.54 11.92 9.31
N SER A 263 2.35 12.90 10.20
CA SER A 263 2.03 14.28 9.80
C SER A 263 2.99 14.86 8.78
N PHE A 264 4.27 14.48 8.83
CA PHE A 264 5.28 14.98 7.91
C PHE A 264 5.28 14.25 6.55
N ILE A 265 5.02 12.94 6.53
CA ILE A 265 4.98 12.17 5.28
C ILE A 265 3.61 12.19 4.61
N ALA A 266 2.59 12.59 5.36
CA ALA A 266 1.24 12.77 4.87
C ALA A 266 0.97 14.20 4.38
N ASP A 267 1.97 15.09 4.46
CA ASP A 267 1.89 16.43 3.91
C ASP A 267 1.54 16.37 2.41
N PRO A 268 0.41 16.95 1.96
CA PRO A 268 -0.05 16.85 0.58
C PRO A 268 0.97 17.37 -0.43
N TYR A 269 1.71 18.43 -0.09
CA TYR A 269 2.73 19.00 -0.96
C TYR A 269 3.92 18.04 -1.13
N ALA A 270 4.43 17.50 -0.03
CA ALA A 270 5.48 16.51 -0.04
C ALA A 270 5.07 15.26 -0.83
N LEU A 271 3.84 14.77 -0.63
CA LEU A 271 3.30 13.61 -1.35
C LEU A 271 3.19 13.87 -2.86
N ARG A 272 2.70 15.03 -3.26
CA ARG A 272 2.63 15.44 -4.67
C ARG A 272 4.02 15.43 -5.28
N VAL A 273 5.01 16.03 -4.61
CA VAL A 273 6.39 16.08 -5.12
C VAL A 273 6.96 14.66 -5.24
N GLN A 274 6.95 13.87 -4.16
CA GLN A 274 7.52 12.50 -4.13
C GLN A 274 6.97 11.61 -5.24
N ASN A 275 5.68 11.69 -5.53
CA ASN A 275 5.01 10.82 -6.51
C ASN A 275 4.99 11.38 -7.94
N SER A 276 5.62 12.53 -8.19
CA SER A 276 5.64 13.18 -9.52
C SER A 276 7.05 13.47 -10.07
N ARG A 277 8.11 12.96 -9.42
CA ARG A 277 9.49 13.12 -9.92
C ARG A 277 9.91 12.02 -10.88
N SER A 278 9.32 10.83 -10.76
CA SER A 278 9.73 9.60 -11.45
C SER A 278 9.13 9.51 -12.86
N ARG A 279 9.97 9.39 -13.89
CA ARG A 279 9.55 9.35 -15.29
C ARG A 279 9.03 7.98 -15.69
N TRP A 280 9.83 6.94 -15.49
CA TRP A 280 9.58 5.61 -16.06
C TRP A 280 9.21 4.55 -15.04
N PHE A 281 9.73 4.65 -13.82
CA PHE A 281 9.44 3.69 -12.76
C PHE A 281 9.54 4.36 -11.39
N GLN A 282 8.63 4.01 -10.48
CA GLN A 282 8.71 4.44 -9.09
C GLN A 282 8.54 3.27 -8.13
N SER A 283 9.43 3.19 -7.13
CA SER A 283 9.24 2.33 -5.96
C SER A 283 9.12 3.18 -4.69
N THR A 284 8.14 2.85 -3.84
CA THR A 284 7.95 3.48 -2.53
C THR A 284 8.13 2.43 -1.43
N VAL A 285 9.03 2.66 -0.49
CA VAL A 285 9.33 1.76 0.63
C VAL A 285 8.72 2.34 1.90
N GLY A 286 8.05 1.49 2.69
CA GLY A 286 7.43 1.93 3.94
C GLY A 286 6.68 0.83 4.71
N ASN A 287 5.99 1.23 5.77
CA ASN A 287 5.20 0.35 6.64
C ASN A 287 3.77 0.14 6.10
N PHE A 288 3.66 -0.34 4.86
CA PHE A 288 2.38 -0.50 4.17
C PHE A 288 1.42 -1.43 4.91
N ALA A 289 1.88 -2.51 5.54
CA ALA A 289 0.97 -3.41 6.27
C ALA A 289 0.38 -2.70 7.49
N GLY A 290 1.19 -1.95 8.23
CA GLY A 290 0.71 -1.16 9.36
C GLY A 290 -0.30 -0.10 8.93
N TRP A 291 -0.07 0.57 7.80
CA TRP A 291 -0.99 1.60 7.29
C TRP A 291 -2.28 1.00 6.73
N CYS A 292 -2.21 -0.08 5.94
CA CYS A 292 -3.38 -0.80 5.46
C CYS A 292 -4.24 -1.32 6.61
N TRP A 293 -3.61 -1.91 7.63
CA TRP A 293 -4.30 -2.34 8.84
C TRP A 293 -5.00 -1.18 9.56
N ALA A 294 -4.32 -0.03 9.72
CA ALA A 294 -4.91 1.15 10.35
C ALA A 294 -6.09 1.73 9.54
N MET A 295 -6.04 1.67 8.21
CA MET A 295 -7.18 2.03 7.35
C MET A 295 -8.38 1.12 7.58
N ASP A 296 -8.16 -0.20 7.54
CA ASP A 296 -9.21 -1.18 7.66
C ASP A 296 -9.89 -1.11 9.04
N LEU A 297 -9.11 -0.97 10.11
CA LEU A 297 -9.65 -0.73 11.45
C LEU A 297 -10.47 0.57 11.55
N SER A 298 -10.03 1.65 10.92
CA SER A 298 -10.79 2.91 10.94
C SER A 298 -12.12 2.76 10.22
N TYR A 299 -12.13 2.00 9.12
CA TYR A 299 -13.31 1.78 8.30
C TYR A 299 -14.31 0.82 8.95
N THR A 300 -13.83 -0.33 9.42
CA THR A 300 -14.66 -1.41 9.96
C THR A 300 -15.30 -1.05 11.30
N TYR A 301 -14.61 -0.28 12.14
CA TYR A 301 -15.05 -0.03 13.52
C TYR A 301 -15.69 1.34 13.73
N GLY A 302 -15.84 2.15 12.67
CA GLY A 302 -16.34 3.53 12.78
C GLY A 302 -15.58 4.38 13.79
N THR A 303 -14.38 3.92 14.19
CA THR A 303 -13.54 4.68 15.10
C THR A 303 -13.17 5.93 14.33
N LYS A 304 -13.43 7.10 14.92
CA LYS A 304 -12.80 8.36 14.49
C LYS A 304 -11.29 8.29 14.80
N GLY A 305 -10.64 7.20 14.40
CA GLY A 305 -9.25 6.89 14.66
C GLY A 305 -8.39 7.99 14.08
N LYS A 306 -7.17 8.14 14.59
CA LYS A 306 -6.27 9.21 14.15
C LYS A 306 -5.99 9.16 12.63
N PHE A 307 -6.16 8.00 11.99
CA PHE A 307 -6.09 7.85 10.52
C PHE A 307 -7.29 8.44 9.77
N ALA A 308 -8.42 8.67 10.44
CA ALA A 308 -9.62 9.29 9.90
C ALA A 308 -9.42 10.79 9.56
N HIS A 309 -8.38 11.41 10.14
CA HIS A 309 -8.13 12.85 10.08
C HIS A 309 -7.96 13.36 8.64
N HIS A 310 -8.59 14.49 8.30
CA HIS A 310 -8.56 15.07 6.95
C HIS A 310 -7.13 15.34 6.45
N ARG A 311 -6.22 15.76 7.35
CA ARG A 311 -4.78 15.94 7.04
C ARG A 311 -4.07 14.68 6.54
N LEU A 312 -4.64 13.50 6.75
CA LEU A 312 -4.12 12.21 6.26
C LEU A 312 -4.90 11.68 5.06
N ALA A 313 -5.82 12.46 4.48
CA ALA A 313 -6.66 12.03 3.35
C ALA A 313 -5.82 11.64 2.14
N ALA A 314 -4.91 12.50 1.69
CA ALA A 314 -4.04 12.20 0.56
C ALA A 314 -3.13 10.99 0.82
N PHE A 315 -2.58 10.86 2.03
CA PHE A 315 -1.78 9.69 2.40
C PHE A 315 -2.60 8.39 2.38
N ARG A 316 -3.81 8.40 2.95
CA ARG A 316 -4.76 7.27 2.84
C ARG A 316 -5.03 6.91 1.39
N SER A 317 -5.35 7.90 0.57
CA SER A 317 -5.62 7.71 -0.85
C SER A 317 -4.43 7.05 -1.55
N LEU A 318 -3.20 7.48 -1.25
CA LEU A 318 -1.97 6.87 -1.76
C LEU A 318 -1.84 5.39 -1.36
N VAL A 319 -2.00 5.08 -0.08
CA VAL A 319 -1.87 3.71 0.45
C VAL A 319 -2.97 2.81 -0.14
N ALA A 320 -4.21 3.31 -0.19
CA ALA A 320 -5.33 2.62 -0.81
C ALA A 320 -5.10 2.37 -2.31
N SER A 321 -4.57 3.35 -3.04
CA SER A 321 -4.21 3.24 -4.45
C SER A 321 -3.22 2.08 -4.67
N HIS A 322 -2.12 2.05 -3.91
CA HIS A 322 -1.15 0.95 -3.99
C HIS A 322 -1.78 -0.41 -3.66
N TYR A 323 -2.58 -0.49 -2.60
CA TYR A 323 -3.22 -1.74 -2.18
C TYR A 323 -4.18 -2.27 -3.25
N VAL A 324 -5.12 -1.44 -3.72
CA VAL A 324 -6.18 -1.83 -4.66
C VAL A 324 -5.63 -2.19 -6.04
N LYS A 325 -4.54 -1.55 -6.48
CA LYS A 325 -3.89 -1.80 -7.77
C LYS A 325 -2.94 -3.00 -7.77
N GLY A 326 -2.69 -3.62 -6.62
CA GLY A 326 -1.78 -4.76 -6.55
C GLY A 326 -0.30 -4.37 -6.54
N ASP A 327 0.03 -3.14 -6.15
CA ASP A 327 1.40 -2.62 -6.27
C ASP A 327 2.32 -3.05 -5.11
N ILE A 328 1.77 -3.62 -4.02
CA ILE A 328 2.52 -3.86 -2.78
C ILE A 328 3.19 -5.25 -2.77
N VAL A 329 4.51 -5.25 -2.63
CA VAL A 329 5.36 -6.44 -2.52
C VAL A 329 5.95 -6.49 -1.11
N SER A 330 6.04 -7.68 -0.50
CA SER A 330 6.70 -7.82 0.80
C SER A 330 8.21 -7.65 0.65
N SER A 331 8.86 -7.01 1.63
CA SER A 331 10.31 -6.99 1.73
C SER A 331 10.93 -8.40 1.75
N VAL A 332 10.26 -9.38 2.35
CA VAL A 332 10.71 -10.78 2.35
C VAL A 332 10.76 -11.36 0.93
N ASP A 333 9.75 -11.06 0.11
CA ASP A 333 9.72 -11.50 -1.30
C ASP A 333 10.87 -10.86 -2.07
N ILE A 334 11.12 -9.55 -1.85
CA ILE A 334 12.22 -8.82 -2.47
C ILE A 334 13.57 -9.43 -2.10
N GLU A 335 13.79 -9.74 -0.82
CA GLU A 335 15.04 -10.33 -0.36
C GLU A 335 15.29 -11.69 -0.98
N GLN A 336 14.29 -12.58 -0.94
CA GLN A 336 14.39 -13.92 -1.49
C GLN A 336 14.58 -13.93 -3.01
N ALA A 337 13.96 -12.98 -3.71
CA ALA A 337 13.97 -12.91 -5.17
C ALA A 337 15.15 -12.12 -5.74
N ILE A 338 15.64 -11.10 -5.04
CA ILE A 338 16.61 -10.13 -5.58
C ILE A 338 17.96 -10.24 -4.88
N PHE A 339 17.97 -10.43 -3.56
CA PHE A 339 19.21 -10.33 -2.76
C PHE A 339 19.76 -11.70 -2.31
N GLY A 340 18.95 -12.76 -2.35
CA GLY A 340 19.35 -14.08 -1.90
C GLY A 340 20.34 -14.77 -2.85
N ASP A 341 21.21 -15.61 -2.28
CA ASP A 341 22.19 -16.42 -3.04
C ASP A 341 21.53 -17.36 -4.04
N ASN A 342 20.30 -17.80 -3.73
CA ASN A 342 19.46 -18.61 -4.59
C ASN A 342 18.13 -17.88 -4.84
N PRO A 343 18.10 -16.94 -5.79
CA PRO A 343 16.90 -16.17 -6.13
C PRO A 343 15.70 -17.08 -6.41
N ARG A 344 14.64 -16.95 -5.61
CA ARG A 344 13.37 -17.65 -5.84
C ARG A 344 12.34 -16.66 -6.34
N VAL A 345 11.72 -16.99 -7.47
CA VAL A 345 10.62 -16.17 -8.01
C VAL A 345 9.35 -16.48 -7.22
N PRO A 346 8.81 -15.52 -6.45
CA PRO A 346 7.58 -15.74 -5.70
C PRO A 346 6.38 -15.90 -6.65
N THR A 347 5.49 -16.82 -6.31
CA THR A 347 4.25 -17.08 -7.07
C THR A 347 3.13 -16.09 -6.73
N SER A 348 3.23 -15.42 -5.57
CA SER A 348 2.37 -14.32 -5.16
C SER A 348 3.09 -13.48 -4.10
N SER A 349 2.62 -12.26 -3.88
CA SER A 349 3.20 -11.39 -2.84
C SER A 349 2.73 -11.84 -1.46
N ALA A 350 3.67 -12.17 -0.59
CA ALA A 350 3.42 -12.61 0.79
C ALA A 350 2.67 -11.53 1.60
N PHE A 351 2.77 -10.26 1.18
CA PHE A 351 2.02 -9.17 1.75
C PHE A 351 0.50 -9.40 1.69
N TYR A 352 -0.04 -9.77 0.52
CA TYR A 352 -1.49 -9.92 0.36
C TYR A 352 -2.02 -11.15 1.10
N THR A 353 -1.25 -12.23 1.15
CA THR A 353 -1.57 -13.41 1.98
C THR A 353 -1.62 -13.03 3.46
N LYS A 354 -0.62 -12.29 3.95
CA LYS A 354 -0.57 -11.80 5.34
C LYS A 354 -1.77 -10.89 5.65
N MET A 355 -2.10 -9.94 4.75
CA MET A 355 -3.22 -9.03 4.95
C MET A 355 -4.58 -9.74 4.95
N ALA A 356 -4.78 -10.73 4.08
CA ALA A 356 -6.00 -11.53 4.07
C ALA A 356 -6.22 -12.25 5.42
N ASN A 357 -5.16 -12.87 5.95
CA ASN A 357 -5.20 -13.55 7.24
C ASN A 357 -5.51 -12.60 8.39
N LEU A 358 -4.89 -11.41 8.38
CA LEU A 358 -5.13 -10.39 9.38
C LEU A 358 -6.60 -9.92 9.40
N ILE A 359 -7.19 -9.66 8.22
CA ILE A 359 -8.59 -9.25 8.08
C ILE A 359 -9.55 -10.36 8.55
N LEU A 360 -9.24 -11.61 8.23
CA LEU A 360 -10.02 -12.77 8.66
C LEU A 360 -10.03 -12.89 10.19
N VAL A 361 -8.86 -12.79 10.84
CA VAL A 361 -8.73 -12.85 12.30
C VAL A 361 -9.49 -11.71 12.99
N ALA A 362 -9.44 -10.49 12.43
CA ALA A 362 -10.22 -9.37 12.95
C ALA A 362 -11.72 -9.65 12.90
N SER A 363 -12.23 -10.14 11.76
CA SER A 363 -13.66 -10.41 11.54
C SER A 363 -14.23 -11.47 12.50
N VAL A 364 -13.47 -12.53 12.75
CA VAL A 364 -13.82 -13.62 13.69
C VAL A 364 -13.87 -13.12 15.14
N THR A 365 -12.98 -12.20 15.49
CA THR A 365 -12.93 -11.66 16.85
C THR A 365 -14.14 -10.80 17.19
N ILE A 366 -14.80 -10.24 16.18
CA ILE A 366 -16.00 -9.41 16.34
C ILE A 366 -17.25 -10.26 16.57
N THR A 367 -17.44 -11.33 15.81
CA THR A 367 -18.66 -12.17 15.87
C THR A 367 -18.79 -12.96 17.17
N THR A 368 -17.71 -13.07 17.96
CA THR A 368 -17.70 -13.77 19.25
C THR A 368 -18.01 -12.87 20.46
N VAL A 369 -18.26 -11.58 20.24
CA VAL A 369 -18.78 -10.67 21.26
C VAL A 369 -20.31 -10.84 21.32
N PRO A 370 -20.88 -11.41 22.40
CA PRO A 370 -22.33 -11.49 22.54
C PRO A 370 -22.92 -10.07 22.58
N GLY A 371 -23.98 -9.85 21.81
CA GLY A 371 -24.50 -8.56 21.38
C GLY A 371 -24.60 -7.50 22.47
N ASN A 372 -24.09 -6.32 22.16
CA ASN A 372 -24.77 -5.10 22.58
C ASN A 372 -25.91 -4.92 21.59
N ASP A 373 -27.14 -5.13 22.02
CA ASP A 373 -28.32 -4.71 21.26
C ASP A 373 -28.23 -3.21 20.92
N PRO A 374 -28.80 -2.78 19.79
CA PRO A 374 -28.86 -1.37 19.43
C PRO A 374 -29.55 -0.58 20.56
N VAL A 375 -28.79 0.31 21.19
CA VAL A 375 -29.29 1.21 22.24
C VAL A 375 -30.28 2.19 21.62
N ASP A 376 -31.49 2.21 22.17
CA ASP A 376 -32.55 3.19 21.89
C ASP A 376 -31.99 4.62 21.97
N PRO A 377 -32.20 5.47 20.94
CA PRO A 377 -31.72 6.86 20.93
C PRO A 377 -32.32 7.75 22.05
N GLY A 378 -33.22 7.25 22.89
CA GLY A 378 -33.80 7.97 24.03
C GLY A 378 -33.01 7.99 25.35
N ASP A 379 -31.96 7.20 25.54
CA ASP A 379 -31.34 7.04 26.87
C ASP A 379 -30.26 8.11 27.19
N GLN A 380 -30.68 9.19 27.87
CA GLN A 380 -29.79 10.23 28.37
C GLN A 380 -29.05 9.79 29.65
N ARG A 381 -27.93 9.09 29.52
CA ARG A 381 -26.92 8.99 30.59
C ARG A 381 -25.52 9.39 30.11
N VAL A 382 -25.30 10.71 30.16
CA VAL A 382 -24.00 11.37 29.98
C VAL A 382 -23.10 11.12 31.21
N GLN A 383 -22.61 9.89 31.38
CA GLN A 383 -21.41 9.60 32.20
C GLN A 383 -20.54 8.44 31.64
N LYS A 384 -20.95 7.74 30.56
CA LYS A 384 -20.23 6.54 30.05
C LYS A 384 -19.07 6.81 29.06
N ARG A 385 -18.78 8.06 28.71
CA ARG A 385 -17.80 8.37 27.64
C ARG A 385 -16.33 8.14 28.01
N LYS A 386 -15.94 8.17 29.29
CA LYS A 386 -14.56 7.83 29.70
C LYS A 386 -14.28 6.32 29.72
N ARG A 387 -15.28 5.48 30.07
CA ARG A 387 -15.10 4.01 30.14
C ARG A 387 -14.99 3.36 28.75
N GLY A 388 -15.73 3.85 27.75
CA GLY A 388 -15.71 3.26 26.40
C GLY A 388 -14.34 3.32 25.70
N ASN A 389 -13.52 4.34 25.98
CA ASN A 389 -12.19 4.45 25.38
C ASN A 389 -11.16 3.52 26.06
N GLU A 390 -11.26 3.33 27.39
CA GLU A 390 -10.43 2.38 28.13
C GLU A 390 -10.80 0.93 27.79
N ASP A 391 -12.08 0.63 27.62
CA ASP A 391 -12.56 -0.71 27.26
C ASP A 391 -12.18 -1.08 25.83
N SER A 392 -12.24 -0.15 24.88
CA SER A 392 -11.75 -0.36 23.50
C SER A 392 -10.25 -0.65 23.47
N THR A 393 -9.45 0.15 24.19
CA THR A 393 -7.98 -0.05 24.24
C THR A 393 -7.59 -1.36 24.94
N ARG A 394 -8.34 -1.78 25.97
CA ARG A 394 -8.15 -3.07 26.65
C ARG A 394 -8.56 -4.23 25.75
N LEU A 395 -9.63 -4.09 24.99
CA LEU A 395 -10.11 -5.10 24.05
C LEU A 395 -9.13 -5.29 22.88
N GLU A 396 -8.60 -4.22 22.29
CA GLU A 396 -7.57 -4.30 21.25
C GLU A 396 -6.29 -4.98 21.75
N LYS A 397 -5.82 -4.63 22.95
CA LYS A 397 -4.66 -5.29 23.57
C LYS A 397 -4.92 -6.77 23.81
N ARG A 398 -6.13 -7.13 24.27
CA ARG A 398 -6.53 -8.53 24.50
C ARG A 398 -6.59 -9.33 23.21
N ASN A 399 -7.20 -8.78 22.16
CA ASN A 399 -7.34 -9.45 20.87
C ASN A 399 -5.98 -9.63 20.17
N ARG A 400 -5.09 -8.64 20.27
CA ARG A 400 -3.70 -8.75 19.79
C ARG A 400 -2.94 -9.84 20.52
N HIS A 401 -3.08 -9.93 21.84
CA HIS A 401 -2.44 -10.98 22.64
C HIS A 401 -2.95 -12.37 22.25
N ILE A 402 -4.26 -12.53 22.06
CA ILE A 402 -4.85 -13.82 21.65
C ILE A 402 -4.38 -14.22 20.24
N ALA A 403 -4.33 -13.29 19.29
CA ALA A 403 -3.80 -13.56 17.95
C ALA A 403 -2.32 -13.98 17.95
N GLN A 404 -1.50 -13.36 18.81
CA GLN A 404 -0.10 -13.75 19.01
C GLN A 404 0.02 -15.18 19.55
N LEU A 405 -0.91 -15.62 20.40
CA LEU A 405 -0.92 -16.98 20.94
C LEU A 405 -1.28 -18.04 19.91
N PHE A 406 -2.25 -17.75 19.03
CA PHE A 406 -2.55 -18.62 17.89
C PHE A 406 -1.33 -18.83 17.01
N ALA A 407 -0.62 -17.74 16.68
CA ALA A 407 0.59 -17.80 15.88
C ALA A 407 1.70 -18.60 16.57
N ARG A 408 1.91 -18.40 17.88
CA ARG A 408 2.96 -19.07 18.66
C ARG A 408 2.77 -20.58 18.77
N HIS A 409 1.53 -21.01 18.98
CA HIS A 409 1.21 -22.43 19.19
C HIS A 409 0.74 -23.14 17.91
N ASN A 410 0.73 -22.45 16.76
CA ASN A 410 0.29 -22.96 15.46
C ASN A 410 -1.07 -23.69 15.54
N LEU A 411 -2.00 -23.14 16.34
CA LEU A 411 -3.31 -23.75 16.57
C LEU A 411 -4.24 -23.46 15.40
N ARG A 412 -4.82 -24.51 14.82
CA ARG A 412 -5.68 -24.49 13.63
C ARG A 412 -7.09 -25.01 13.91
N SER A 413 -7.32 -25.71 15.02
CA SER A 413 -8.64 -26.26 15.39
C SER A 413 -8.87 -26.28 16.90
N GLU A 414 -10.13 -26.44 17.34
CA GLU A 414 -10.47 -26.62 18.76
C GLU A 414 -9.81 -27.85 19.38
N GLN A 415 -9.67 -28.94 18.60
CA GLN A 415 -9.05 -30.17 19.06
C GLN A 415 -7.57 -29.98 19.40
N GLU A 416 -6.84 -29.22 18.57
CA GLU A 416 -5.44 -28.89 18.84
C GLU A 416 -5.31 -27.99 20.07
N LEU A 417 -6.19 -27.00 20.24
CA LEU A 417 -6.21 -26.16 21.44
C LEU A 417 -6.49 -26.98 22.70
N GLU A 418 -7.43 -27.92 22.64
CA GLU A 418 -7.76 -28.80 23.76
C GLU A 418 -6.61 -29.77 24.08
N GLN A 419 -5.95 -30.31 23.06
CA GLN A 419 -4.75 -31.14 23.23
C GLN A 419 -3.61 -30.35 23.87
N VAL A 420 -3.28 -29.16 23.37
CA VAL A 420 -2.21 -28.30 23.91
C VAL A 420 -2.54 -27.82 25.33
N SER A 421 -3.82 -27.56 25.62
CA SER A 421 -4.29 -27.23 26.96
C SER A 421 -4.18 -28.41 27.92
N ASN A 422 -4.59 -29.61 27.51
CA ASN A 422 -4.53 -30.83 28.34
C ASN A 422 -3.09 -31.28 28.60
N ASP A 423 -2.20 -31.07 27.63
CA ASP A 423 -0.76 -31.30 27.77
C ASP A 423 -0.08 -30.30 28.74
N GLY A 424 -0.80 -29.29 29.24
CA GLY A 424 -0.24 -28.23 30.08
C GLY A 424 0.74 -27.31 29.33
N LYS A 425 0.77 -27.38 27.99
CA LYS A 425 1.71 -26.62 27.13
C LYS A 425 1.21 -25.21 26.83
N LEU A 426 -0.04 -24.90 27.16
CA LEU A 426 -0.62 -23.57 27.00
C LEU A 426 -0.22 -22.69 28.18
N VAL A 427 0.99 -22.13 28.11
CA VAL A 427 1.58 -21.26 29.13
C VAL A 427 1.93 -19.88 28.56
N ASP A 428 1.85 -18.85 29.40
CA ASP A 428 2.23 -17.48 29.05
C ASP A 428 3.75 -17.28 28.95
N ASP A 429 4.18 -16.05 28.66
CA ASP A 429 5.61 -15.70 28.56
C ASP A 429 6.41 -15.95 29.84
N LYS A 430 5.72 -16.14 30.97
CA LYS A 430 6.33 -16.42 32.28
C LYS A 430 6.21 -17.91 32.65
N GLY A 431 5.70 -18.76 31.76
CA GLY A 431 5.48 -20.17 32.00
C GLY A 431 4.26 -20.47 32.87
N ALA A 432 3.39 -19.48 33.13
CA ALA A 432 2.17 -19.70 33.90
C ALA A 432 1.05 -20.24 32.99
N PRO A 433 0.27 -21.25 33.42
CA PRO A 433 -0.82 -21.78 32.62
C PRO A 433 -1.89 -20.71 32.36
N TYR A 434 -2.42 -20.68 31.15
CA TYR A 434 -3.48 -19.74 30.80
C TYR A 434 -4.75 -20.01 31.62
N SER A 435 -5.41 -18.92 32.03
CA SER A 435 -6.69 -19.03 32.74
C SER A 435 -7.76 -19.73 31.89
N ASN A 436 -8.68 -20.45 32.54
CA ASN A 436 -9.85 -21.07 31.89
C ASN A 436 -10.66 -20.07 31.05
N ARG A 437 -10.66 -18.79 31.44
CA ARG A 437 -11.31 -17.72 30.68
C ARG A 437 -10.59 -17.45 29.35
N ALA A 438 -9.26 -17.40 29.34
CA ALA A 438 -8.48 -17.25 28.12
C ALA A 438 -8.64 -18.45 27.18
N ILE A 439 -8.63 -19.67 27.71
CA ILE A 439 -8.88 -20.90 26.94
C ILE A 439 -10.30 -20.88 26.33
N LYS A 440 -11.30 -20.45 27.09
CA LYS A 440 -12.68 -20.31 26.61
C LYS A 440 -12.82 -19.25 25.51
N ASP A 441 -12.11 -18.13 25.63
CA ASP A 441 -12.08 -17.08 24.60
C ASP A 441 -11.39 -17.58 23.32
N MET A 442 -10.30 -18.34 23.43
CA MET A 442 -9.63 -18.98 22.28
C MET A 442 -10.54 -20.00 21.56
N ARG A 443 -11.27 -20.85 22.30
CA ARG A 443 -12.27 -21.78 21.75
C ARG A 443 -13.34 -21.05 20.92
N ARG A 444 -13.88 -19.96 21.46
CA ARG A 444 -14.88 -19.14 20.75
C ARG A 444 -14.38 -18.64 19.39
N LEU A 445 -13.12 -18.20 19.32
CA LEU A 445 -12.53 -17.72 18.07
C LEU A 445 -12.36 -18.84 17.04
N LEU A 446 -11.92 -20.03 17.46
CA LEU A 446 -11.79 -21.19 16.58
C LEU A 446 -13.15 -21.63 16.00
N ARG A 447 -14.21 -21.68 16.83
CA ARG A 447 -15.57 -21.98 16.34
C ARG A 447 -16.05 -20.95 15.32
N ALA A 448 -15.76 -19.68 15.55
CA ALA A 448 -16.15 -18.63 14.61
C ALA A 448 -15.37 -18.70 13.28
N GLN A 449 -14.11 -19.19 13.29
CA GLN A 449 -13.36 -19.51 12.07
C GLN A 449 -13.95 -20.70 11.32
N ASP A 450 -14.33 -21.77 12.02
CA ASP A 450 -14.90 -22.96 11.37
C ASP A 450 -16.30 -22.69 10.80
N ALA A 451 -17.12 -21.90 11.51
CA ALA A 451 -18.44 -21.48 11.03
C ALA A 451 -18.37 -20.58 9.78
N THR A 452 -17.34 -19.75 9.65
CA THR A 452 -17.15 -18.91 8.45
C THR A 452 -16.67 -19.71 7.25
N LYS A 453 -15.89 -20.78 7.46
CA LYS A 453 -15.50 -21.71 6.38
C LYS A 453 -16.69 -22.55 5.89
N GLY A 454 -17.57 -22.97 6.80
CA GLY A 454 -18.76 -23.78 6.46
C GLY A 454 -19.83 -23.05 5.65
N ASN A 455 -19.88 -21.71 5.70
CA ASN A 455 -20.81 -20.88 4.93
C ASN A 455 -20.26 -20.44 3.55
N CYS A 456 -19.08 -20.91 3.16
CA CYS A 456 -18.46 -20.63 1.86
C CYS A 456 -18.40 -21.87 0.94
N ASN A 457 -19.09 -22.95 1.30
CA ASN A 457 -19.29 -24.13 0.45
C ASN A 457 -20.71 -24.17 -0.12
#